data_AF-A0AAV2YN00-F1
#
_entry.id   AF-A0AAV2YN00-F1
#
_cell.length_a   1.000
_cell.length_b   1.000
_cell.length_c   1.000
_cell.angle_alpha   90.00
_cell.angle_beta   90.00
_cell.angle_gamma   90.00
#
_symmetry.space_group_name_H-M   'P 1'
#
loop_
_entity.id
_entity.type
_entity.pdbx_description
1 polymer ?
#
loop_
_entity_poly.entity_id
_entity_poly.type
_entity_poly.pdbx_seq_one_letter_code
_entity_poly.pdbx_strand_id
1 'polypeptide(L)'
;MWNNSAFEYIQPNTNFSISKKGPGLMWRYGYNPEATLAEFSIPGDGRAWYDISIIPPGSDWCKSFDDCRQYTKRKGFNVGMSIIPNNTDGYTCRELHCPADRCADAYQYPTDDSKTHNCREATDFLVVFCPPDPAAVPAPVPTSTPAASAPSITAPTPTPVKDSNIKTAFGYYGAYAGNVAGSYNMTTQLKGCVRQRVTVNNPVGPLSEEVSMVFRGPMELYNIAVYDGSKDSTWRQVSVYYRGWPSKNLVFMNNKNIDYSGLGKYGPQCPSSSDGKLMSSRPTIFAGSLAEASDPTIIGGGPGVQTGVEVNIVTSVKCTATNPCKGYYDDQYSYHGWGGDKKIFVVKVQMPAGKKPNLPAIWMLNTQVLYAGQYGGCNCRGMGAVGGCGELDIAEVIETNPNRDRVSTHYYFYDGSIPQPPGGDNFAPRPLDKPTIFVTIISSANNGVVKILELQNFDFTTQTLNNDVVTGWINA
;
A
#
# COMPACT_ATOMS: atom_id res chain seq x y z
N MET A 1 38.98 -20.57 -4.39
CA MET A 1 38.13 -20.61 -5.59
C MET A 1 37.14 -21.75 -5.43
N TRP A 2 35.87 -21.39 -5.39
CA TRP A 2 34.79 -22.15 -4.79
C TRP A 2 34.42 -23.42 -5.55
N ASN A 3 34.10 -24.45 -4.78
CA ASN A 3 33.83 -25.79 -5.26
C ASN A 3 32.47 -25.86 -5.99
N ASN A 4 32.48 -26.03 -7.31
CA ASN A 4 31.29 -26.26 -8.14
C ASN A 4 30.86 -27.75 -8.19
N SER A 5 31.41 -28.63 -7.35
CA SER A 5 31.11 -30.07 -7.38
C SER A 5 29.71 -30.43 -6.88
N ALA A 6 28.97 -29.48 -6.31
CA ALA A 6 27.61 -29.66 -5.83
C ALA A 6 26.71 -28.58 -6.46
N PHE A 7 25.63 -29.03 -7.08
CA PHE A 7 24.59 -28.17 -7.65
C PHE A 7 23.23 -28.81 -7.45
N GLU A 8 22.20 -27.99 -7.33
CA GLU A 8 20.82 -28.43 -7.25
C GLU A 8 20.01 -27.76 -8.35
N TYR A 9 19.20 -28.55 -9.05
CA TYR A 9 18.29 -28.02 -10.04
C TYR A 9 16.98 -27.63 -9.36
N ILE A 10 16.74 -26.33 -9.20
CA ILE A 10 15.49 -25.80 -8.64
C ILE A 10 14.63 -25.34 -9.82
N GLN A 11 13.46 -25.95 -9.98
CA GLN A 11 12.50 -25.51 -10.98
C GLN A 11 12.02 -24.08 -10.64
N PRO A 12 11.77 -23.20 -11.63
CA PRO A 12 11.21 -21.88 -11.36
C PRO A 12 9.96 -21.95 -10.47
N ASN A 13 9.86 -21.05 -9.48
CA ASN A 13 8.76 -20.99 -8.51
C ASN A 13 8.60 -22.22 -7.60
N THR A 14 9.64 -23.03 -7.45
CA THR A 14 9.67 -24.13 -6.47
C THR A 14 10.69 -23.87 -5.39
N ASN A 15 10.49 -24.51 -4.24
CA ASN A 15 11.39 -24.40 -3.10
C ASN A 15 12.22 -25.68 -2.97
N PHE A 16 13.47 -25.51 -2.58
CA PHE A 16 14.36 -26.59 -2.17
C PHE A 16 14.88 -26.28 -0.77
N SER A 17 14.83 -27.27 0.12
CA SER A 17 15.29 -27.12 1.50
C SER A 17 16.53 -27.96 1.74
N ILE A 18 17.52 -27.38 2.41
CA ILE A 18 18.76 -28.06 2.78
C ILE A 18 19.20 -27.62 4.17
N SER A 19 19.74 -28.56 4.95
CA SER A 19 20.35 -28.29 6.24
C SER A 19 21.87 -28.43 6.14
N LYS A 20 22.60 -27.34 6.37
CA LYS A 20 24.07 -27.30 6.39
C LYS A 20 24.54 -26.48 7.59
N LYS A 21 25.71 -26.84 8.11
CA LYS A 21 26.43 -26.09 9.14
C LYS A 21 27.93 -26.14 8.84
N GLY A 22 28.68 -25.15 9.31
CA GLY A 22 30.10 -24.99 9.06
C GLY A 22 30.45 -23.58 8.59
N PRO A 23 31.74 -23.25 8.56
CA PRO A 23 32.21 -21.96 8.07
C PRO A 23 32.19 -21.90 6.53
N GLY A 24 32.00 -20.70 5.98
CA GLY A 24 32.20 -20.41 4.55
C GLY A 24 31.24 -21.17 3.63
N LEU A 25 29.94 -21.15 3.94
CA LEU A 25 28.89 -21.67 3.08
C LEU A 25 28.48 -20.56 2.09
N MET A 26 28.23 -20.93 0.83
CA MET A 26 27.92 -19.97 -0.22
C MET A 26 26.95 -20.58 -1.24
N TRP A 27 25.91 -19.84 -1.60
CA TRP A 27 24.97 -20.20 -2.65
C TRP A 27 24.89 -19.12 -3.71
N ARG A 28 24.75 -19.53 -4.98
CA ARG A 28 24.61 -18.61 -6.12
C ARG A 28 23.80 -19.25 -7.24
N TYR A 29 23.31 -18.41 -8.14
CA TYR A 29 22.65 -18.88 -9.36
C TYR A 29 23.69 -19.19 -10.44
N GLY A 30 23.81 -20.47 -10.80
CA GLY A 30 24.67 -20.96 -11.89
C GLY A 30 26.16 -21.11 -11.53
N TYR A 31 26.96 -21.50 -12.53
CA TYR A 31 28.38 -21.83 -12.35
C TYR A 31 29.35 -20.64 -12.48
N ASN A 32 28.87 -19.49 -12.98
CA ASN A 32 29.71 -18.32 -13.23
C ASN A 32 30.17 -17.72 -11.90
N PRO A 33 31.48 -17.50 -11.68
CA PRO A 33 31.98 -16.83 -10.49
C PRO A 33 31.58 -15.35 -10.38
N GLU A 34 31.23 -14.67 -11.46
CA GLU A 34 30.69 -13.30 -11.43
C GLU A 34 29.19 -13.33 -11.11
N ALA A 35 28.84 -13.55 -9.84
CA ALA A 35 27.48 -13.77 -9.40
C ALA A 35 27.20 -13.13 -8.05
N THR A 36 25.93 -12.81 -7.82
CA THR A 36 25.42 -12.42 -6.50
C THR A 36 25.48 -13.65 -5.58
N LEU A 37 26.10 -13.49 -4.41
CA LEU A 37 26.34 -14.57 -3.47
C LEU A 37 25.47 -14.41 -2.22
N ALA A 38 24.85 -15.50 -1.78
CA ALA A 38 24.33 -15.63 -0.42
C ALA A 38 25.41 -16.33 0.40
N GLU A 39 26.03 -15.60 1.32
CA GLU A 39 27.15 -16.10 2.13
C GLU A 39 26.64 -16.38 3.55
N PHE A 40 27.05 -17.51 4.11
CA PHE A 40 26.73 -17.90 5.49
C PHE A 40 27.94 -18.49 6.19
N SER A 41 28.02 -18.29 7.50
CA SER A 41 28.98 -18.96 8.37
C SER A 41 28.29 -19.38 9.66
N ILE A 42 28.28 -20.69 9.93
CA ILE A 42 27.64 -21.28 11.11
C ILE A 42 28.69 -22.15 11.83
N PRO A 43 29.66 -21.54 12.53
CA PRO A 43 30.83 -22.25 13.07
C PRO A 43 30.54 -22.98 14.39
N GLY A 44 29.37 -22.77 15.01
CA GLY A 44 29.02 -23.33 16.32
C GLY A 44 29.27 -22.37 17.49
N ASP A 45 29.31 -21.07 17.23
CA ASP A 45 29.44 -19.99 18.24
C ASP A 45 28.08 -19.50 18.75
N GLY A 46 26.99 -20.23 18.45
CA GLY A 46 25.63 -19.83 18.79
C GLY A 46 25.02 -18.82 17.81
N ARG A 47 25.72 -18.47 16.73
CA ARG A 47 25.24 -17.55 15.69
C ARG A 47 25.23 -18.20 14.31
N ALA A 48 24.30 -17.74 13.49
CA ALA A 48 24.32 -17.93 12.05
C ALA A 48 24.64 -16.58 11.42
N TRP A 49 25.88 -16.42 10.97
CA TRP A 49 26.35 -15.21 10.27
C TRP A 49 25.97 -15.31 8.80
N TYR A 50 25.54 -14.20 8.21
CA TYR A 50 25.13 -14.18 6.81
C TYR A 50 25.22 -12.78 6.21
N ASP A 51 25.36 -12.74 4.90
CA ASP A 51 25.36 -11.52 4.11
C ASP A 51 25.05 -11.83 2.64
N ILE A 52 24.79 -10.76 1.87
CA ILE A 52 24.78 -10.81 0.41
C ILE A 52 26.09 -10.17 -0.06
N SER A 53 26.71 -10.73 -1.09
CA SER A 53 27.91 -10.15 -1.69
C SER A 53 27.76 -10.00 -3.20
N ILE A 54 28.14 -8.82 -3.68
CA ILE A 54 28.28 -8.51 -5.11
C ILE A 54 29.72 -8.12 -5.45
N ILE A 55 30.67 -8.49 -4.60
CA ILE A 55 32.10 -8.23 -4.79
C ILE A 55 32.58 -8.95 -6.06
N PRO A 56 33.18 -8.25 -7.04
CA PRO A 56 33.77 -8.90 -8.19
C PRO A 56 34.87 -9.92 -7.80
N PRO A 57 34.94 -11.12 -8.40
CA PRO A 57 35.98 -12.09 -8.06
C PRO A 57 37.41 -11.56 -8.31
N GLY A 58 38.31 -11.71 -7.34
CA GLY A 58 39.70 -11.23 -7.40
C GLY A 58 39.89 -9.79 -6.88
N SER A 59 38.95 -9.31 -6.07
CA SER A 59 38.91 -7.94 -5.52
C SER A 59 39.87 -7.69 -4.35
N ASP A 60 40.83 -8.57 -4.06
CA ASP A 60 41.68 -8.66 -2.87
C ASP A 60 41.85 -7.40 -1.98
N TRP A 61 42.15 -6.22 -2.54
CA TRP A 61 42.45 -4.99 -1.78
C TRP A 61 41.70 -3.73 -2.22
N CYS A 62 40.74 -3.83 -3.15
CA CYS A 62 39.99 -2.65 -3.60
C CYS A 62 39.10 -2.09 -2.50
N LYS A 63 38.81 -0.78 -2.56
CA LYS A 63 38.20 -0.03 -1.45
C LYS A 63 36.81 0.55 -1.74
N SER A 64 36.30 0.31 -2.93
CA SER A 64 34.94 0.71 -3.32
C SER A 64 34.45 -0.16 -4.47
N PHE A 65 33.14 -0.18 -4.69
CA PHE A 65 32.52 -0.91 -5.80
C PHE A 65 33.19 -0.62 -7.16
N ASP A 66 33.35 0.67 -7.48
CA ASP A 66 33.89 1.12 -8.76
C ASP A 66 35.38 0.76 -8.91
N ASP A 67 36.14 0.90 -7.82
CA ASP A 67 37.55 0.49 -7.74
C ASP A 67 37.70 -1.03 -7.98
N CYS A 68 36.86 -1.84 -7.33
CA CYS A 68 36.87 -3.30 -7.49
C CYS A 68 36.58 -3.74 -8.92
N ARG A 69 35.58 -3.13 -9.57
CA ARG A 69 35.26 -3.43 -10.98
C ARG A 69 36.35 -2.94 -11.92
N GLN A 70 36.93 -1.77 -11.65
CA GLN A 70 38.02 -1.23 -12.45
C GLN A 70 39.27 -2.09 -12.34
N TYR A 71 39.59 -2.58 -11.15
CA TYR A 71 40.75 -3.44 -10.89
C TYR A 71 40.58 -4.83 -11.50
N THR A 72 39.47 -5.50 -11.20
CA THR A 72 39.23 -6.90 -11.62
C THR A 72 38.74 -7.04 -13.06
N LYS A 73 38.19 -5.98 -13.64
CA LYS A 73 37.44 -6.00 -14.92
C LYS A 73 36.24 -6.96 -14.91
N ARG A 74 35.68 -7.22 -13.73
CA ARG A 74 34.55 -8.16 -13.50
C ARG A 74 33.37 -7.45 -12.83
N LYS A 75 32.17 -8.04 -12.91
CA LYS A 75 30.91 -7.47 -12.44
C LYS A 75 30.53 -7.87 -11.00
N GLY A 76 30.61 -9.15 -10.66
CA GLY A 76 30.21 -9.63 -9.31
C GLY A 76 28.69 -9.74 -9.06
N PHE A 77 27.83 -9.40 -10.03
CA PHE A 77 26.37 -9.53 -9.94
C PHE A 77 25.84 -10.26 -11.18
N ASN A 78 24.84 -11.13 -11.00
CA ASN A 78 24.15 -11.80 -12.13
C ASN A 78 22.62 -11.79 -12.00
N VAL A 79 22.08 -12.21 -10.86
CA VAL A 79 20.64 -12.23 -10.58
C VAL A 79 20.35 -11.50 -9.28
N GLY A 80 19.15 -10.94 -9.17
CA GLY A 80 18.68 -10.41 -7.91
C GLY A 80 18.59 -11.50 -6.84
N MET A 81 18.80 -11.13 -5.59
CA MET A 81 18.79 -12.04 -4.45
C MET A 81 18.17 -11.39 -3.21
N SER A 82 17.48 -12.19 -2.41
CA SER A 82 17.10 -11.82 -1.03
C SER A 82 17.47 -12.94 -0.05
N ILE A 83 17.85 -12.58 1.17
CA ILE A 83 18.00 -13.50 2.32
C ILE A 83 17.01 -13.08 3.40
N ILE A 84 16.11 -13.98 3.77
CA ILE A 84 14.98 -13.71 4.67
C ILE A 84 15.03 -14.70 5.85
N PRO A 85 15.49 -14.27 7.04
CA PRO A 85 15.40 -15.10 8.25
C PRO A 85 13.93 -15.30 8.67
N ASN A 86 13.57 -16.49 9.15
CA ASN A 86 12.20 -16.79 9.61
C ASN A 86 11.80 -16.04 10.90
N ASN A 87 12.78 -15.47 11.60
CA ASN A 87 12.60 -14.63 12.77
C ASN A 87 13.71 -13.57 12.77
N THR A 88 13.34 -12.31 13.00
CA THR A 88 14.25 -11.16 12.94
C THR A 88 14.23 -10.41 14.26
N ASP A 89 15.38 -9.87 14.68
CA ASP A 89 15.47 -8.93 15.80
C ASP A 89 15.42 -7.46 15.35
N GLY A 90 15.43 -7.23 14.03
CA GLY A 90 15.38 -5.89 13.42
C GLY A 90 16.70 -5.12 13.49
N TYR A 91 17.78 -5.74 13.98
CA TYR A 91 19.10 -5.16 14.07
C TYR A 91 20.15 -6.05 13.38
N THR A 92 20.79 -6.95 14.12
CA THR A 92 21.78 -7.88 13.57
C THR A 92 21.14 -8.99 12.75
N CYS A 93 19.92 -9.42 13.11
CA CYS A 93 19.15 -10.42 12.42
C CYS A 93 17.99 -9.75 11.67
N ARG A 94 18.18 -9.50 10.38
CA ARG A 94 17.28 -8.75 9.49
C ARG A 94 17.29 -9.28 8.05
N GLU A 95 16.25 -8.98 7.29
CA GLU A 95 16.22 -9.30 5.86
C GLU A 95 17.25 -8.47 5.08
N LEU A 96 17.84 -9.09 4.04
CA LEU A 96 18.77 -8.46 3.12
C LEU A 96 18.24 -8.56 1.69
N HIS A 97 18.26 -7.45 0.96
CA HIS A 97 17.73 -7.39 -0.39
C HIS A 97 18.74 -6.79 -1.37
N CYS A 98 19.05 -7.58 -2.40
CA CYS A 98 19.86 -7.18 -3.53
C CYS A 98 19.17 -7.49 -4.86
N PRO A 99 18.08 -6.77 -5.22
CA PRO A 99 17.34 -7.05 -6.45
C PRO A 99 18.09 -6.63 -7.71
N ALA A 100 19.00 -5.69 -7.60
CA ALA A 100 19.78 -5.14 -8.70
C ALA A 100 21.22 -4.86 -8.27
N ASP A 101 22.09 -4.73 -9.26
CA ASP A 101 23.48 -4.34 -9.10
C ASP A 101 23.63 -3.02 -8.31
N ARG A 102 24.70 -2.88 -7.52
CA ARG A 102 24.92 -1.79 -6.55
C ARG A 102 23.88 -1.68 -5.41
N CYS A 103 23.18 -2.76 -5.09
CA CYS A 103 22.28 -2.80 -3.94
C CYS A 103 22.98 -2.42 -2.62
N ALA A 104 22.24 -1.76 -1.73
CA ALA A 104 22.81 -1.23 -0.48
C ALA A 104 23.10 -2.31 0.57
N ASP A 105 22.38 -3.43 0.54
CA ASP A 105 22.49 -4.50 1.53
C ASP A 105 23.63 -5.50 1.25
N ALA A 106 24.23 -5.45 0.06
CA ALA A 106 25.33 -6.34 -0.27
C ALA A 106 26.70 -5.71 0.00
N TYR A 107 27.67 -6.57 0.34
CA TYR A 107 29.08 -6.26 0.22
C TYR A 107 29.41 -5.79 -1.19
N GLN A 108 29.96 -4.58 -1.30
CA GLN A 108 30.35 -3.99 -2.58
C GLN A 108 31.87 -4.03 -2.80
N TYR A 109 32.65 -4.19 -1.73
CA TYR A 109 34.10 -4.32 -1.73
C TYR A 109 34.55 -5.08 -0.46
N PRO A 110 35.76 -5.68 -0.41
CA PRO A 110 36.15 -6.62 0.65
C PRO A 110 36.12 -6.09 2.08
N THR A 111 36.36 -4.80 2.29
CA THR A 111 36.44 -4.19 3.63
C THR A 111 35.17 -3.42 4.00
N ASP A 112 34.04 -3.73 3.36
CA ASP A 112 32.72 -3.17 3.73
C ASP A 112 32.13 -3.92 4.93
N ASP A 113 32.87 -4.00 6.04
CA ASP A 113 32.56 -4.85 7.20
C ASP A 113 31.19 -4.53 7.87
N SER A 114 30.52 -3.47 7.42
CA SER A 114 29.17 -3.06 7.85
C SER A 114 28.05 -3.99 7.36
N LYS A 115 28.33 -4.88 6.41
CA LYS A 115 27.31 -5.68 5.71
C LYS A 115 27.08 -7.07 6.28
N THR A 116 27.89 -7.51 7.25
CA THR A 116 27.69 -8.80 7.91
C THR A 116 26.57 -8.71 8.96
N HIS A 117 25.64 -9.65 8.86
CA HIS A 117 24.51 -9.82 9.75
C HIS A 117 24.58 -11.16 10.47
N ASN A 118 23.84 -11.32 11.56
CA ASN A 118 23.73 -12.60 12.23
C ASN A 118 22.40 -12.78 12.94
N CYS A 119 21.91 -14.01 12.89
CA CYS A 119 20.79 -14.50 13.69
C CYS A 119 21.28 -15.51 14.73
N ARG A 120 20.35 -16.03 15.54
CA ARG A 120 20.62 -17.21 16.37
C ARG A 120 20.97 -18.39 15.46
N GLU A 121 21.85 -19.27 15.92
CA GLU A 121 22.34 -20.41 15.12
C GLU A 121 21.23 -21.28 14.51
N ALA A 122 20.11 -21.45 15.22
CA ALA A 122 18.99 -22.29 14.81
C ALA A 122 17.96 -21.58 13.89
N THR A 123 18.25 -20.37 13.40
CA THR A 123 17.34 -19.63 12.52
C THR A 123 17.28 -20.27 11.13
N ASP A 124 16.07 -20.48 10.60
CA ASP A 124 15.89 -20.89 9.20
C ASP A 124 15.92 -19.65 8.30
N PHE A 125 16.48 -19.80 7.11
CA PHE A 125 16.60 -18.71 6.13
C PHE A 125 16.00 -19.12 4.80
N LEU A 126 15.26 -18.21 4.19
CA LEU A 126 14.80 -18.31 2.81
C LEU A 126 15.70 -17.45 1.91
N VAL A 127 16.41 -18.11 0.99
CA VAL A 127 17.19 -17.45 -0.06
C VAL A 127 16.40 -17.45 -1.35
N VAL A 128 16.09 -16.27 -1.88
CA VAL A 128 15.27 -16.11 -3.10
C VAL A 128 16.14 -15.62 -4.24
N PHE A 129 16.28 -16.43 -5.29
CA PHE A 129 16.91 -16.03 -6.55
C PHE A 129 15.88 -15.44 -7.51
N CYS A 130 16.28 -14.42 -8.27
CA CYS A 130 15.37 -13.68 -9.17
C CYS A 130 14.09 -13.29 -8.44
N PRO A 131 14.18 -12.64 -7.26
CA PRO A 131 13.00 -12.18 -6.56
C PRO A 131 12.19 -11.31 -7.55
N PRO A 132 10.88 -11.53 -7.67
CA PRO A 132 10.10 -10.98 -8.77
C PRO A 132 10.27 -9.47 -8.86
N ASP A 133 10.72 -9.03 -10.03
CA ASP A 133 10.72 -7.62 -10.42
C ASP A 133 9.24 -7.18 -10.53
N PRO A 134 8.78 -6.14 -9.82
CA PRO A 134 7.37 -5.76 -9.80
C PRO A 134 6.73 -5.43 -11.15
N ALA A 135 7.51 -5.36 -12.25
CA ALA A 135 7.09 -4.80 -13.54
C ALA A 135 6.99 -5.77 -14.74
N ALA A 136 7.36 -7.06 -14.67
CA ALA A 136 7.40 -7.89 -15.89
C ALA A 136 7.10 -9.40 -15.68
N VAL A 137 5.83 -9.81 -15.85
CA VAL A 137 5.48 -11.18 -16.30
C VAL A 137 4.21 -11.13 -17.18
N PRO A 138 4.24 -11.58 -18.45
CA PRO A 138 3.03 -11.73 -19.27
C PRO A 138 2.36 -13.11 -19.06
N ALA A 139 1.03 -13.13 -19.10
CA ALA A 139 0.19 -14.30 -18.82
C ALA A 139 0.09 -15.30 -20.01
N PRO A 140 -0.05 -16.61 -19.75
CA PRO A 140 -0.29 -17.60 -20.79
C PRO A 140 -1.77 -17.63 -21.20
N VAL A 141 -2.02 -17.79 -22.50
CA VAL A 141 -3.35 -17.88 -23.11
C VAL A 141 -3.91 -19.30 -22.96
N PRO A 142 -5.14 -19.50 -22.47
CA PRO A 142 -5.81 -20.80 -22.52
C PRO A 142 -6.81 -20.90 -23.68
N THR A 143 -6.69 -22.00 -24.42
CA THR A 143 -7.67 -22.56 -25.36
C THR A 143 -8.92 -23.05 -24.64
N SER A 144 -10.08 -22.80 -25.26
CA SER A 144 -11.41 -23.12 -24.76
C SER A 144 -11.82 -24.58 -25.01
N THR A 145 -12.56 -25.17 -24.07
CA THR A 145 -13.47 -26.30 -24.34
C THR A 145 -14.72 -26.14 -23.45
N PRO A 146 -15.95 -26.42 -23.93
CA PRO A 146 -17.18 -25.97 -23.27
C PRO A 146 -17.64 -26.87 -22.12
N ALA A 147 -18.25 -26.23 -21.13
CA ALA A 147 -18.80 -26.82 -19.91
C ALA A 147 -20.06 -27.69 -20.17
N ALA A 148 -20.16 -28.79 -19.44
CA ALA A 148 -21.41 -29.51 -19.20
C ALA A 148 -21.98 -29.12 -17.82
N SER A 149 -23.28 -28.90 -17.80
CA SER A 149 -24.09 -28.41 -16.68
C SER A 149 -24.18 -29.43 -15.53
N ALA A 150 -24.16 -28.94 -14.28
CA ALA A 150 -24.55 -29.70 -13.09
C ALA A 150 -25.57 -28.90 -12.24
N PRO A 151 -26.45 -29.58 -11.48
CA PRO A 151 -27.65 -28.99 -10.92
C PRO A 151 -27.45 -28.34 -9.54
N SER A 152 -28.37 -27.42 -9.25
CA SER A 152 -28.50 -26.61 -8.04
C SER A 152 -28.70 -27.43 -6.75
N ILE A 153 -27.85 -27.16 -5.76
CA ILE A 153 -28.06 -27.51 -4.35
C ILE A 153 -28.22 -26.20 -3.56
N THR A 154 -29.31 -26.13 -2.81
CA THR A 154 -29.71 -24.99 -1.98
C THR A 154 -28.70 -24.77 -0.85
N ALA A 155 -28.16 -23.56 -0.75
CA ALA A 155 -27.19 -23.17 0.28
C ALA A 155 -27.85 -23.08 1.67
N PRO A 156 -27.21 -23.57 2.75
CA PRO A 156 -27.65 -23.30 4.11
C PRO A 156 -27.32 -21.85 4.51
N THR A 157 -28.24 -21.21 5.23
CA THR A 157 -28.08 -19.89 5.83
C THR A 157 -26.88 -19.87 6.79
N PRO A 158 -25.88 -18.98 6.64
CA PRO A 158 -24.70 -18.98 7.48
C PRO A 158 -25.03 -18.42 8.88
N THR A 159 -24.66 -19.19 9.91
CA THR A 159 -24.56 -18.71 11.28
C THR A 159 -23.37 -17.74 11.38
N PRO A 160 -23.46 -16.60 12.08
CA PRO A 160 -22.34 -15.67 12.20
C PRO A 160 -21.14 -16.35 12.88
N VAL A 161 -20.04 -16.52 12.15
CA VAL A 161 -18.77 -16.97 12.72
C VAL A 161 -18.17 -15.76 13.43
N LYS A 162 -17.99 -15.88 14.75
CA LYS A 162 -17.32 -14.86 15.55
C LYS A 162 -15.81 -14.95 15.28
N ASP A 163 -15.31 -14.18 14.31
CA ASP A 163 -13.87 -14.05 14.08
C ASP A 163 -13.26 -13.30 15.27
N SER A 164 -12.53 -14.02 16.13
CA SER A 164 -11.88 -13.46 17.33
C SER A 164 -10.84 -12.40 17.00
N ASN A 165 -10.43 -12.26 15.74
CA ASN A 165 -9.52 -11.22 15.28
C ASN A 165 -10.19 -9.85 15.11
N ILE A 166 -11.53 -9.78 15.07
CA ILE A 166 -12.27 -8.52 14.90
C ILE A 166 -12.59 -7.92 16.27
N LYS A 167 -12.09 -6.70 16.52
CA LYS A 167 -12.36 -5.96 17.76
C LYS A 167 -13.64 -5.13 17.67
N THR A 168 -13.82 -4.44 16.54
CA THR A 168 -15.01 -3.65 16.26
C THR A 168 -15.30 -3.67 14.76
N ALA A 169 -16.55 -3.43 14.40
CA ALA A 169 -17.02 -3.46 13.04
C ALA A 169 -18.13 -2.43 12.85
N PHE A 170 -18.12 -1.76 11.70
CA PHE A 170 -19.21 -0.92 11.21
C PHE A 170 -19.50 -1.26 9.75
N GLY A 171 -20.77 -1.23 9.34
CA GLY A 171 -21.16 -1.62 7.99
C GLY A 171 -22.26 -0.73 7.43
N TYR A 172 -22.06 -0.31 6.19
CA TYR A 172 -23.08 0.26 5.32
C TYR A 172 -23.56 -0.84 4.38
N TYR A 173 -24.88 -0.93 4.20
CA TYR A 173 -25.52 -1.97 3.40
C TYR A 173 -26.62 -1.37 2.52
N GLY A 174 -26.81 -1.93 1.32
CA GLY A 174 -27.87 -1.48 0.41
C GLY A 174 -27.75 0.01 0.11
N ALA A 175 -28.84 0.78 0.30
CA ALA A 175 -28.84 2.21 0.03
C ALA A 175 -27.75 2.98 0.81
N TYR A 176 -27.46 2.58 2.06
CA TYR A 176 -26.38 3.20 2.84
C TYR A 176 -24.99 2.92 2.26
N ALA A 177 -24.81 1.78 1.57
CA ALA A 177 -23.56 1.47 0.85
C ALA A 177 -23.43 2.22 -0.48
N GLY A 178 -24.43 3.02 -0.86
CA GLY A 178 -24.48 3.72 -2.15
C GLY A 178 -25.31 2.99 -3.21
N ASN A 179 -26.03 1.91 -2.87
CA ASN A 179 -26.93 1.21 -3.81
C ASN A 179 -28.22 2.01 -4.06
N VAL A 180 -28.05 3.19 -4.64
CA VAL A 180 -29.11 4.04 -5.17
C VAL A 180 -28.63 4.64 -6.48
N ALA A 181 -29.51 4.74 -7.46
CA ALA A 181 -29.19 5.48 -8.67
C ALA A 181 -29.00 6.95 -8.29
N GLY A 182 -27.89 7.54 -8.72
CA GLY A 182 -27.59 8.92 -8.41
C GLY A 182 -26.68 9.55 -9.43
N SER A 183 -26.37 10.82 -9.20
CA SER A 183 -25.51 11.57 -10.11
C SER A 183 -24.72 12.61 -9.36
N TYR A 184 -23.57 12.95 -9.91
CA TYR A 184 -22.72 14.04 -9.43
C TYR A 184 -22.22 14.87 -10.60
N ASN A 185 -21.61 16.01 -10.30
CA ASN A 185 -21.04 16.90 -11.31
C ASN A 185 -19.52 16.74 -11.37
N MET A 186 -19.05 15.94 -12.32
CA MET A 186 -17.63 15.70 -12.62
C MET A 186 -16.99 16.99 -13.13
N THR A 187 -15.85 17.40 -12.55
CA THR A 187 -15.04 18.49 -13.09
C THR A 187 -14.32 18.01 -14.35
N THR A 188 -14.46 18.72 -15.46
CA THR A 188 -13.78 18.42 -16.74
C THR A 188 -12.70 19.43 -17.08
N GLN A 189 -12.80 20.65 -16.56
CA GLN A 189 -11.77 21.68 -16.68
C GLN A 189 -11.67 22.48 -15.39
N LEU A 190 -10.44 22.65 -14.87
CA LEU A 190 -10.19 23.52 -13.71
C LEU A 190 -10.51 24.99 -14.02
N LYS A 191 -10.04 25.47 -15.18
CA LYS A 191 -10.32 26.84 -15.61
C LYS A 191 -11.83 27.06 -15.74
N GLY A 192 -12.35 28.00 -14.95
CA GLY A 192 -13.79 28.31 -14.93
C GLY A 192 -14.66 27.22 -14.30
N CYS A 193 -14.05 26.19 -13.70
CA CYS A 193 -14.73 25.08 -13.05
C CYS A 193 -15.83 24.43 -13.89
N VAL A 194 -15.48 24.03 -15.11
CA VAL A 194 -16.44 23.41 -16.03
C VAL A 194 -16.76 22.00 -15.54
N ARG A 195 -18.05 21.68 -15.51
CA ARG A 195 -18.56 20.40 -15.01
C ARG A 195 -19.48 19.72 -15.99
N GLN A 196 -19.52 18.40 -15.90
CA GLN A 196 -20.45 17.54 -16.61
C GLN A 196 -21.18 16.66 -15.60
N ARG A 197 -22.50 16.54 -15.76
CA ARG A 197 -23.30 15.61 -14.95
C ARG A 197 -22.96 14.16 -15.34
N VAL A 198 -22.65 13.33 -14.36
CA VAL A 198 -22.39 11.90 -14.50
C VAL A 198 -23.39 11.14 -13.64
N THR A 199 -24.05 10.15 -14.23
CA THR A 199 -24.94 9.24 -13.52
C THR A 199 -24.19 7.96 -13.18
N VAL A 200 -24.36 7.48 -11.95
CA VAL A 200 -23.81 6.22 -11.46
C VAL A 200 -24.97 5.36 -10.94
N ASN A 201 -24.96 4.10 -11.35
CA ASN A 201 -25.88 3.07 -10.88
C ASN A 201 -25.06 1.81 -10.57
N ASN A 202 -24.58 1.71 -9.35
CA ASN A 202 -23.77 0.60 -8.88
C ASN A 202 -24.10 0.32 -7.40
N PRO A 203 -24.07 -0.96 -6.93
CA PRO A 203 -24.38 -1.28 -5.55
C PRO A 203 -23.51 -0.60 -4.49
N VAL A 204 -22.31 -0.12 -4.85
CA VAL A 204 -21.45 0.68 -3.94
C VAL A 204 -21.33 2.14 -4.39
N GLY A 205 -22.31 2.62 -5.15
CA GLY A 205 -22.41 4.02 -5.58
C GLY A 205 -21.13 4.55 -6.22
N PRO A 206 -20.75 5.81 -5.93
CA PRO A 206 -19.52 6.39 -6.46
C PRO A 206 -18.23 5.68 -6.05
N LEU A 207 -18.24 4.87 -4.97
CA LEU A 207 -17.06 4.09 -4.60
C LEU A 207 -16.75 3.01 -5.63
N SER A 208 -17.62 2.68 -6.59
CA SER A 208 -17.28 1.79 -7.72
C SER A 208 -16.26 2.37 -8.70
N GLU A 209 -16.05 3.68 -8.64
CA GLU A 209 -15.05 4.39 -9.43
C GLU A 209 -13.67 4.36 -8.77
N GLU A 210 -12.68 5.01 -9.38
CA GLU A 210 -11.34 5.11 -8.80
C GLU A 210 -11.35 5.93 -7.50
N VAL A 211 -10.86 5.29 -6.43
CA VAL A 211 -10.72 5.92 -5.11
C VAL A 211 -9.27 5.98 -4.67
N SER A 212 -9.02 6.85 -3.69
CA SER A 212 -7.76 7.00 -2.96
C SER A 212 -8.05 7.12 -1.48
N MET A 213 -7.13 6.66 -0.63
CA MET A 213 -7.16 7.01 0.79
C MET A 213 -6.40 8.32 1.03
N VAL A 214 -6.88 9.10 1.99
CA VAL A 214 -6.26 10.33 2.46
C VAL A 214 -6.02 10.22 3.96
N PHE A 215 -4.85 10.64 4.40
CA PHE A 215 -4.38 10.53 5.78
C PHE A 215 -4.07 11.92 6.32
N ARG A 216 -4.60 12.27 7.48
CA ARG A 216 -4.34 13.53 8.19
C ARG A 216 -3.68 13.28 9.54
N GLY A 217 -2.61 14.02 9.82
CA GLY A 217 -1.92 14.00 11.11
C GLY A 217 -2.72 14.62 12.27
N PRO A 218 -2.33 14.37 13.54
CA PRO A 218 -1.15 13.60 13.96
C PRO A 218 -1.32 12.09 13.77
N MET A 219 -0.43 11.47 13.00
CA MET A 219 -0.57 10.06 12.61
C MET A 219 0.78 9.40 12.37
N GLU A 220 0.91 8.16 12.82
CA GLU A 220 1.98 7.25 12.43
C GLU A 220 1.41 6.14 11.55
N LEU A 221 1.81 6.11 10.28
CA LEU A 221 1.41 5.15 9.27
C LEU A 221 2.51 4.10 9.09
N TYR A 222 2.18 2.85 9.39
CA TYR A 222 3.13 1.75 9.40
C TYR A 222 3.07 0.93 8.11
N ASN A 223 1.87 0.53 7.69
CA ASN A 223 1.68 -0.34 6.54
C ASN A 223 0.36 -0.05 5.83
N ILE A 224 0.35 -0.24 4.52
CA ILE A 224 -0.87 -0.26 3.70
C ILE A 224 -0.81 -1.48 2.79
N ALA A 225 -1.92 -2.18 2.62
CA ALA A 225 -2.11 -3.15 1.54
C ALA A 225 -3.46 -2.90 0.86
N VAL A 226 -3.49 -2.98 -0.48
CA VAL A 226 -4.71 -2.85 -1.27
C VAL A 226 -4.95 -4.14 -2.04
N TYR A 227 -6.16 -4.66 -2.00
CA TYR A 227 -6.57 -5.87 -2.70
C TYR A 227 -7.67 -5.57 -3.71
N ASP A 228 -7.54 -6.16 -4.89
CA ASP A 228 -8.54 -6.15 -5.95
C ASP A 228 -9.29 -7.49 -5.96
N GLY A 229 -10.62 -7.44 -5.89
CA GLY A 229 -11.52 -8.60 -5.94
C GLY A 229 -12.38 -8.65 -7.19
N SER A 230 -12.06 -7.87 -8.23
CA SER A 230 -12.90 -7.70 -9.42
C SER A 230 -12.83 -8.85 -10.43
N LYS A 231 -11.73 -9.61 -10.47
CA LYS A 231 -11.45 -10.56 -11.57
C LYS A 231 -11.88 -12.00 -11.30
N ASP A 232 -11.87 -12.45 -10.04
CA ASP A 232 -12.17 -13.84 -9.68
C ASP A 232 -12.73 -13.94 -8.24
N SER A 233 -12.81 -15.16 -7.70
CA SER A 233 -13.21 -15.43 -6.31
C SER A 233 -12.08 -15.23 -5.28
N THR A 234 -11.00 -14.54 -5.65
CA THR A 234 -9.83 -14.27 -4.82
C THR A 234 -9.52 -12.78 -4.81
N TRP A 235 -9.21 -12.25 -3.63
CA TRP A 235 -8.81 -10.86 -3.48
C TRP A 235 -7.30 -10.78 -3.55
N ARG A 236 -6.73 -10.15 -4.58
CA ARG A 236 -5.29 -10.15 -4.87
C ARG A 236 -4.65 -8.84 -4.45
N GLN A 237 -3.54 -8.90 -3.72
CA GLN A 237 -2.80 -7.70 -3.32
C GLN A 237 -2.22 -7.01 -4.56
N VAL A 238 -2.69 -5.79 -4.84
CA VAL A 238 -2.27 -4.99 -6.00
C VAL A 238 -1.32 -3.85 -5.63
N SER A 239 -1.32 -3.44 -4.36
CA SER A 239 -0.43 -2.37 -3.86
C SER A 239 -0.05 -2.61 -2.41
N VAL A 240 1.18 -2.24 -2.04
CA VAL A 240 1.66 -2.34 -0.65
C VAL A 240 2.65 -1.23 -0.30
N TYR A 241 2.62 -0.79 0.95
CA TYR A 241 3.58 0.11 1.56
C TYR A 241 4.02 -0.44 2.92
N TYR A 242 5.32 -0.37 3.16
CA TYR A 242 5.96 -0.60 4.46
C TYR A 242 6.71 0.68 4.85
N ARG A 243 6.55 1.13 6.09
CA ARG A 243 7.15 2.38 6.58
C ARG A 243 8.64 2.47 6.29
N GLY A 244 9.04 3.53 5.58
CA GLY A 244 10.44 3.78 5.24
C GLY A 244 11.00 2.92 4.09
N TRP A 245 10.17 2.09 3.44
CA TRP A 245 10.55 1.28 2.28
C TRP A 245 9.88 1.77 1.00
N PRO A 246 10.46 1.49 -0.18
CA PRO A 246 9.77 1.69 -1.45
C PRO A 246 8.44 0.95 -1.48
N SER A 247 7.37 1.64 -1.89
CA SER A 247 6.05 1.05 -2.08
C SER A 247 5.96 0.29 -3.41
N LYS A 248 5.10 -0.73 -3.46
CA LYS A 248 4.69 -1.38 -4.72
C LYS A 248 3.36 -0.80 -5.19
N ASN A 249 3.33 -0.30 -6.43
CA ASN A 249 2.13 0.25 -7.09
C ASN A 249 1.34 1.24 -6.22
N LEU A 250 2.06 2.08 -5.47
CA LEU A 250 1.50 3.09 -4.60
C LEU A 250 2.48 4.25 -4.52
N VAL A 251 2.00 5.47 -4.65
CA VAL A 251 2.79 6.69 -4.45
C VAL A 251 2.09 7.62 -3.47
N PHE A 252 2.87 8.28 -2.63
CA PHE A 252 2.36 9.30 -1.71
C PHE A 252 2.38 10.67 -2.40
N MET A 253 1.22 11.29 -2.40
CA MET A 253 0.96 12.59 -2.99
C MET A 253 0.44 13.53 -1.91
N ASN A 254 0.47 14.83 -2.17
CA ASN A 254 -0.31 15.81 -1.43
C ASN A 254 -0.91 16.84 -2.39
N ASN A 255 -1.79 17.70 -1.89
CA ASN A 255 -2.51 18.67 -2.70
C ASN A 255 -1.95 20.08 -2.51
N LYS A 256 -0.62 20.22 -2.61
CA LYS A 256 0.10 21.49 -2.36
C LYS A 256 0.45 22.28 -3.62
N ASN A 257 0.23 21.74 -4.81
CA ASN A 257 0.56 22.37 -6.10
C ASN A 257 -0.53 23.32 -6.61
N ILE A 258 -1.00 24.23 -5.76
CA ILE A 258 -2.28 24.92 -5.99
C ILE A 258 -2.26 25.75 -7.28
N ASP A 259 -2.89 25.24 -8.34
CA ASP A 259 -3.29 25.98 -9.54
C ASP A 259 -4.71 25.59 -9.96
N TYR A 260 -5.69 26.33 -9.46
CA TYR A 260 -7.09 26.16 -9.88
C TYR A 260 -7.42 26.93 -11.17
N SER A 261 -6.50 27.76 -11.69
CA SER A 261 -6.73 28.51 -12.92
C SER A 261 -6.64 27.62 -14.15
N GLY A 262 -5.97 26.47 -14.04
CA GLY A 262 -5.66 25.56 -15.14
C GLY A 262 -4.70 26.16 -16.18
N LEU A 263 -4.12 27.35 -15.92
CA LEU A 263 -3.18 28.01 -16.83
C LEU A 263 -1.82 27.30 -16.86
N GLY A 264 -1.39 26.72 -15.74
CA GLY A 264 -0.22 25.85 -15.66
C GLY A 264 -0.44 24.48 -16.28
N LYS A 265 -1.69 24.15 -16.66
CA LYS A 265 -2.14 22.83 -17.15
C LYS A 265 -1.97 21.68 -16.14
N TYR A 266 -1.85 21.98 -14.84
CA TYR A 266 -1.80 20.99 -13.77
C TYR A 266 -2.81 21.32 -12.67
N GLY A 267 -3.22 20.31 -11.92
CA GLY A 267 -4.04 20.48 -10.72
C GLY A 267 -3.23 20.66 -9.43
N PRO A 268 -3.92 20.78 -8.28
CA PRO A 268 -3.28 20.91 -6.97
C PRO A 268 -2.50 19.68 -6.52
N GLN A 269 -2.68 18.52 -7.14
CA GLN A 269 -1.99 17.30 -6.76
C GLN A 269 -0.50 17.37 -7.13
N CYS A 270 0.35 16.84 -6.26
CA CYS A 270 1.77 16.66 -6.53
C CYS A 270 2.39 15.58 -5.65
N PRO A 271 3.58 15.06 -6.01
CA PRO A 271 4.32 14.14 -5.16
C PRO A 271 4.63 14.77 -3.82
N SER A 272 4.52 13.99 -2.75
CA SER A 272 4.80 14.46 -1.40
C SER A 272 6.29 14.34 -1.04
N SER A 273 6.78 15.19 -0.14
CA SER A 273 8.02 14.95 0.60
C SER A 273 7.87 13.73 1.52
N SER A 274 8.99 13.17 1.99
CA SER A 274 8.99 11.99 2.86
C SER A 274 8.22 12.19 4.17
N ASP A 275 8.05 13.43 4.62
CA ASP A 275 7.31 13.80 5.83
C ASP A 275 5.93 14.43 5.55
N GLY A 276 5.48 14.43 4.29
CA GLY A 276 4.16 14.95 3.93
C GLY A 276 4.06 16.48 3.81
N LYS A 277 5.03 17.23 4.36
CA LYS A 277 4.89 18.68 4.60
C LYS A 277 5.02 19.53 3.34
N LEU A 278 5.80 19.07 2.36
CA LEU A 278 6.18 19.83 1.18
C LEU A 278 5.82 19.07 -0.10
N MET A 279 5.80 19.80 -1.21
CA MET A 279 5.84 19.22 -2.54
C MET A 279 7.24 18.64 -2.80
N SER A 280 7.30 17.55 -3.54
CA SER A 280 8.51 17.01 -4.16
C SER A 280 8.39 17.03 -5.69
N SER A 281 9.53 17.10 -6.38
CA SER A 281 9.60 16.99 -7.83
C SER A 281 9.36 15.57 -8.36
N ARG A 282 9.45 14.55 -7.49
CA ARG A 282 9.24 13.13 -7.80
C ARG A 282 8.65 12.39 -6.59
N PRO A 283 7.96 11.25 -6.79
CA PRO A 283 7.53 10.40 -5.68
C PRO A 283 8.69 10.09 -4.73
N THR A 284 8.44 10.21 -3.43
CA THR A 284 9.43 9.93 -2.38
C THR A 284 9.02 8.68 -1.60
N ILE A 285 9.99 8.09 -0.90
CA ILE A 285 9.69 7.09 0.12
C ILE A 285 9.11 7.82 1.32
N PHE A 286 7.86 7.53 1.65
CA PHE A 286 7.19 8.13 2.79
C PHE A 286 7.74 7.55 4.10
N ALA A 287 8.04 8.43 5.05
CA ALA A 287 8.64 8.07 6.34
C ALA A 287 7.61 7.58 7.36
N GLY A 288 6.32 7.75 7.06
CA GLY A 288 5.23 7.23 7.89
C GLY A 288 4.79 8.12 9.05
N SER A 289 5.26 9.37 9.16
CA SER A 289 4.82 10.29 10.22
C SER A 289 4.18 11.54 9.61
N LEU A 290 2.99 11.89 10.09
CA LEU A 290 2.25 13.09 9.71
C LEU A 290 2.09 13.96 10.93
N ALA A 291 2.59 15.20 10.84
CA ALA A 291 2.47 16.16 11.93
C ALA A 291 1.06 16.73 12.05
N GLU A 292 0.71 17.13 13.28
CA GLU A 292 -0.45 17.97 13.52
C GLU A 292 -0.29 19.36 12.88
N ALA A 293 -1.42 20.06 12.74
CA ALA A 293 -1.47 21.47 12.40
C ALA A 293 -0.57 22.34 13.32
N SER A 294 0.22 23.23 12.73
CA SER A 294 0.96 24.27 13.43
C SER A 294 0.08 25.47 13.76
N ASP A 295 -0.95 25.74 12.95
CA ASP A 295 -1.94 26.79 13.19
C ASP A 295 -3.30 26.45 12.54
N PRO A 296 -4.18 25.73 13.24
CA PRO A 296 -5.47 25.32 12.69
C PRO A 296 -6.49 26.46 12.54
N THR A 297 -6.13 27.70 12.87
CA THR A 297 -7.03 28.86 12.68
C THR A 297 -6.98 29.42 11.26
N ILE A 298 -6.02 28.98 10.44
CA ILE A 298 -5.86 29.41 9.06
C ILE A 298 -6.97 28.80 8.19
N ILE A 299 -7.94 29.63 7.82
CA ILE A 299 -8.99 29.27 6.87
C ILE A 299 -8.39 29.19 5.47
N GLY A 300 -8.60 28.07 4.77
CA GLY A 300 -8.15 27.90 3.38
C GLY A 300 -6.67 27.55 3.22
N GLY A 301 -5.96 27.15 4.28
CA GLY A 301 -4.55 26.73 4.21
C GLY A 301 -4.28 25.46 3.39
N GLY A 302 -5.33 24.78 2.92
CA GLY A 302 -5.25 23.54 2.14
C GLY A 302 -4.65 22.39 2.97
N PRO A 303 -4.16 21.32 2.34
CA PRO A 303 -3.45 20.24 3.01
C PRO A 303 -2.00 20.64 3.29
N GLY A 304 -1.57 20.63 4.55
CA GLY A 304 -0.22 21.00 4.92
C GLY A 304 -0.05 21.33 6.39
N VAL A 305 1.18 21.51 6.83
CA VAL A 305 1.49 21.65 8.26
C VAL A 305 0.70 22.77 8.95
N GLN A 306 0.23 23.80 8.24
CA GLN A 306 -0.61 24.84 8.81
C GLN A 306 -1.92 24.30 9.40
N THR A 307 -2.64 23.48 8.65
CA THR A 307 -4.00 22.97 8.94
C THR A 307 -4.02 21.50 9.36
N GLY A 308 -2.88 20.81 9.21
CA GLY A 308 -2.69 19.38 9.44
C GLY A 308 -1.95 18.78 8.25
N VAL A 309 -0.86 18.05 8.49
CA VAL A 309 -0.15 17.41 7.38
C VAL A 309 -1.03 16.32 6.81
N GLU A 310 -1.29 16.43 5.51
CA GLU A 310 -2.15 15.51 4.77
C GLU A 310 -1.42 14.94 3.57
N VAL A 311 -1.56 13.63 3.38
CA VAL A 311 -1.08 12.92 2.20
C VAL A 311 -2.20 12.02 1.67
N ASN A 312 -2.23 11.84 0.36
CA ASN A 312 -3.10 10.87 -0.31
C ASN A 312 -2.27 9.82 -1.04
N ILE A 313 -2.89 8.66 -1.29
CA ILE A 313 -2.24 7.55 -1.99
C ILE A 313 -2.95 7.27 -3.32
N VAL A 314 -2.16 7.11 -4.36
CA VAL A 314 -2.63 6.71 -5.69
C VAL A 314 -1.73 5.59 -6.20
N THR A 315 -2.13 4.91 -7.28
CA THR A 315 -1.28 3.88 -7.90
C THR A 315 -0.02 4.51 -8.49
N SER A 316 0.95 3.69 -8.92
CA SER A 316 2.11 4.20 -9.67
C SER A 316 1.82 4.39 -11.17
N VAL A 317 0.56 4.24 -11.60
CA VAL A 317 0.15 4.34 -13.00
C VAL A 317 -0.31 5.77 -13.30
N LYS A 318 0.41 6.48 -14.16
CA LYS A 318 0.07 7.84 -14.56
C LYS A 318 -1.17 7.91 -15.45
N CYS A 319 -1.96 8.98 -15.26
CA CYS A 319 -2.96 9.38 -16.23
C CYS A 319 -2.25 9.93 -17.48
N THR A 320 -2.67 9.51 -18.67
CA THR A 320 -2.12 9.99 -19.95
C THR A 320 -3.23 10.12 -20.98
N ALA A 321 -2.97 10.78 -22.12
CA ALA A 321 -3.94 10.85 -23.20
C ALA A 321 -4.39 9.46 -23.71
N THR A 322 -3.51 8.45 -23.66
CA THR A 322 -3.79 7.07 -24.08
C THR A 322 -4.30 6.17 -22.95
N ASN A 323 -4.20 6.61 -21.70
CA ASN A 323 -4.74 5.95 -20.51
C ASN A 323 -5.32 7.03 -19.58
N PRO A 324 -6.48 7.61 -19.95
CA PRO A 324 -6.99 8.80 -19.28
C PRO A 324 -7.63 8.45 -17.93
N CYS A 325 -7.42 9.32 -16.95
CA CYS A 325 -8.21 9.29 -15.73
C CYS A 325 -9.59 9.92 -15.96
N LYS A 326 -10.57 9.51 -15.16
CA LYS A 326 -11.93 10.08 -15.22
C LYS A 326 -11.91 11.53 -14.73
N GLY A 327 -12.64 12.41 -15.43
CA GLY A 327 -12.72 13.83 -15.10
C GLY A 327 -11.47 14.61 -15.54
N TYR A 328 -11.24 15.75 -14.90
CA TYR A 328 -10.02 16.52 -15.08
C TYR A 328 -8.81 15.73 -14.54
N TYR A 329 -7.74 15.71 -15.32
CA TYR A 329 -6.42 15.23 -14.91
C TYR A 329 -5.35 15.98 -15.69
N ASP A 330 -4.12 15.92 -15.19
CA ASP A 330 -2.92 16.33 -15.91
C ASP A 330 -1.96 15.14 -16.08
N ASP A 331 -1.10 15.20 -17.08
CA ASP A 331 -0.14 14.12 -17.39
C ASP A 331 1.14 14.18 -16.53
N GLN A 332 1.28 15.20 -15.70
CA GLN A 332 2.47 15.44 -14.91
C GLN A 332 2.37 14.73 -13.54
N TYR A 333 1.28 14.98 -12.82
CA TYR A 333 1.09 14.65 -11.42
C TYR A 333 -0.19 13.85 -11.13
N SER A 334 -1.09 13.65 -12.09
CA SER A 334 -2.25 12.78 -11.87
C SER A 334 -1.89 11.31 -12.11
N TYR A 335 -2.33 10.43 -11.20
CA TYR A 335 -2.15 8.99 -11.26
C TYR A 335 -3.47 8.30 -10.94
N HIS A 336 -3.72 7.14 -11.56
CA HIS A 336 -4.93 6.36 -11.34
C HIS A 336 -5.10 5.97 -9.87
N GLY A 337 -6.35 5.92 -9.42
CA GLY A 337 -6.73 5.30 -8.16
C GLY A 337 -7.01 3.80 -8.31
N TRP A 338 -7.60 3.22 -7.27
CA TRP A 338 -8.10 1.85 -7.34
C TRP A 338 -9.59 1.87 -7.66
N GLY A 339 -9.94 1.47 -8.88
CA GLY A 339 -11.32 1.38 -9.35
C GLY A 339 -11.98 0.03 -9.06
N GLY A 340 -13.15 -0.18 -9.68
CA GLY A 340 -13.93 -1.41 -9.58
C GLY A 340 -14.82 -1.42 -8.34
N ASP A 341 -15.79 -2.32 -8.30
CA ASP A 341 -16.79 -2.39 -7.22
C ASP A 341 -16.45 -3.42 -6.13
N LYS A 342 -15.27 -4.04 -6.22
CA LYS A 342 -14.71 -4.98 -5.25
C LYS A 342 -13.26 -4.66 -4.94
N LYS A 343 -13.01 -3.99 -3.82
CA LYS A 343 -11.65 -3.68 -3.33
C LYS A 343 -11.58 -3.66 -1.81
N ILE A 344 -10.39 -3.96 -1.28
CA ILE A 344 -10.10 -3.92 0.16
C ILE A 344 -8.87 -3.05 0.39
N PHE A 345 -8.93 -2.19 1.39
CA PHE A 345 -7.78 -1.46 1.91
C PHE A 345 -7.52 -1.91 3.34
N VAL A 346 -6.28 -2.26 3.63
CA VAL A 346 -5.83 -2.63 4.98
C VAL A 346 -4.75 -1.63 5.38
N VAL A 347 -4.93 -0.96 6.51
CA VAL A 347 -4.02 0.08 6.99
C VAL A 347 -3.64 -0.18 8.43
N LYS A 348 -2.34 -0.21 8.72
CA LYS A 348 -1.80 -0.23 10.08
C LYS A 348 -1.35 1.17 10.47
N VAL A 349 -1.96 1.71 11.53
CA VAL A 349 -1.87 3.12 11.89
C VAL A 349 -1.92 3.32 13.40
N GLN A 350 -1.26 4.37 13.88
CA GLN A 350 -1.49 4.96 15.19
C GLN A 350 -1.90 6.42 15.01
N MET A 351 -2.80 6.89 15.87
CA MET A 351 -3.32 8.25 15.87
C MET A 351 -3.00 8.87 17.24
N PRO A 352 -1.73 9.25 17.50
CA PRO A 352 -1.32 9.76 18.81
C PRO A 352 -2.02 11.07 19.14
N ALA A 353 -2.18 11.38 20.44
CA ALA A 353 -2.76 12.64 20.87
C ALA A 353 -1.94 13.84 20.36
N GLY A 354 -2.63 14.79 19.73
CA GLY A 354 -2.12 16.12 19.40
C GLY A 354 -2.56 17.17 20.42
N LYS A 355 -2.13 18.41 20.21
CA LYS A 355 -2.51 19.60 20.96
C LYS A 355 -3.78 20.23 20.38
N LYS A 356 -3.71 20.73 19.15
CA LYS A 356 -4.81 21.39 18.44
C LYS A 356 -4.57 21.30 16.93
N PRO A 357 -5.53 20.82 16.12
CA PRO A 357 -6.93 20.54 16.48
C PRO A 357 -7.14 19.15 17.08
N ASN A 358 -6.11 18.30 17.08
CA ASN A 358 -6.14 16.91 17.56
C ASN A 358 -7.19 16.05 16.81
N LEU A 359 -7.26 16.22 15.48
CA LEU A 359 -8.23 15.59 14.59
C LEU A 359 -7.55 14.73 13.50
N PRO A 360 -6.76 13.69 13.84
CA PRO A 360 -6.27 12.80 12.80
C PRO A 360 -7.44 12.09 12.12
N ALA A 361 -7.27 11.81 10.83
CA ALA A 361 -8.33 11.23 10.02
C ALA A 361 -7.80 10.32 8.93
N ILE A 362 -8.61 9.32 8.60
CA ILE A 362 -8.48 8.50 7.39
C ILE A 362 -9.77 8.64 6.63
N TRP A 363 -9.66 9.18 5.42
CA TRP A 363 -10.76 9.30 4.47
C TRP A 363 -10.49 8.47 3.23
N MET A 364 -11.54 8.22 2.47
CA MET A 364 -11.46 7.72 1.12
C MET A 364 -12.25 8.64 0.20
N LEU A 365 -11.57 9.14 -0.82
CA LEU A 365 -12.12 10.09 -1.79
C LEU A 365 -12.07 9.47 -3.19
N ASN A 366 -13.03 9.85 -4.04
CA ASN A 366 -12.88 9.65 -5.48
C ASN A 366 -11.64 10.41 -5.98
N THR A 367 -10.82 9.80 -6.83
CA THR A 367 -9.54 10.41 -7.24
C THR A 367 -9.70 11.74 -7.98
N GLN A 368 -10.85 11.95 -8.62
CA GLN A 368 -11.24 13.25 -9.21
C GLN A 368 -11.15 14.41 -8.20
N VAL A 369 -11.41 14.15 -6.91
CA VAL A 369 -11.29 15.14 -5.84
C VAL A 369 -9.83 15.56 -5.66
N LEU A 370 -8.89 14.65 -5.83
CA LEU A 370 -7.47 14.92 -5.71
C LEU A 370 -6.95 15.73 -6.91
N TYR A 371 -7.39 15.41 -8.12
CA TYR A 371 -6.96 16.12 -9.34
C TYR A 371 -7.50 17.54 -9.42
N ALA A 372 -8.71 17.77 -8.89
CA ALA A 372 -9.41 19.05 -9.01
C ALA A 372 -9.43 19.89 -7.71
N GLY A 373 -8.87 19.35 -6.62
CA GLY A 373 -8.74 20.01 -5.32
C GLY A 373 -9.57 19.37 -4.22
N GLN A 374 -8.90 18.87 -3.17
CA GLN A 374 -9.54 18.28 -1.99
C GLN A 374 -10.40 19.31 -1.24
N TYR A 375 -9.83 20.50 -1.02
CA TYR A 375 -10.51 21.61 -0.37
C TYR A 375 -10.81 22.69 -1.40
N GLY A 376 -12.09 23.02 -1.55
CA GLY A 376 -12.55 24.07 -2.45
C GLY A 376 -13.78 23.67 -3.26
N GLY A 377 -14.40 24.67 -3.87
CA GLY A 377 -15.66 24.49 -4.60
C GLY A 377 -15.51 23.93 -6.02
N CYS A 378 -14.34 23.44 -6.45
CA CYS A 378 -14.10 22.95 -7.82
C CYS A 378 -13.77 21.46 -7.97
N ASN A 379 -14.22 20.63 -7.04
CA ASN A 379 -14.23 19.18 -7.20
C ASN A 379 -15.65 18.63 -7.44
N CYS A 380 -15.75 17.31 -7.55
CA CYS A 380 -17.00 16.59 -7.71
C CYS A 380 -17.69 16.18 -6.40
N ARG A 381 -17.04 16.30 -5.23
CA ARG A 381 -17.56 15.90 -3.91
C ARG A 381 -18.57 16.90 -3.39
N GLY A 382 -18.33 18.20 -3.57
CA GLY A 382 -19.18 19.25 -2.99
C GLY A 382 -18.86 19.50 -1.53
N MET A 383 -19.83 19.96 -0.73
CA MET A 383 -19.63 20.36 0.68
C MET A 383 -20.78 19.88 1.56
N GLY A 384 -20.47 19.60 2.84
CA GLY A 384 -21.46 19.16 3.81
C GLY A 384 -22.02 17.76 3.48
N ALA A 385 -23.30 17.56 3.72
CA ALA A 385 -23.98 16.28 3.46
C ALA A 385 -24.09 15.94 1.96
N VAL A 386 -24.01 16.95 1.08
CA VAL A 386 -23.93 16.75 -0.37
C VAL A 386 -22.55 16.18 -0.68
N GLY A 387 -22.49 14.87 -0.92
CA GLY A 387 -21.24 14.15 -1.10
C GLY A 387 -20.82 13.92 -2.55
N GLY A 388 -21.67 14.24 -3.52
CA GLY A 388 -21.34 14.22 -4.95
C GLY A 388 -20.72 12.90 -5.40
N CYS A 389 -19.47 12.93 -5.86
CA CYS A 389 -18.71 11.76 -6.29
C CYS A 389 -18.18 10.86 -5.16
N GLY A 390 -18.54 11.12 -3.91
CA GLY A 390 -18.26 10.24 -2.78
C GLY A 390 -17.13 10.72 -1.88
N GLU A 391 -17.38 10.66 -0.57
CA GLU A 391 -16.38 10.74 0.50
C GLU A 391 -16.79 9.75 1.60
N LEU A 392 -15.90 8.82 1.92
CA LEU A 392 -16.06 7.89 3.03
C LEU A 392 -15.02 8.24 4.11
N ASP A 393 -15.50 8.74 5.24
CA ASP A 393 -14.69 8.85 6.45
C ASP A 393 -14.57 7.44 7.03
N ILE A 394 -13.35 6.90 7.08
CA ILE A 394 -13.11 5.52 7.54
C ILE A 394 -12.86 5.51 9.05
N ALA A 395 -12.00 6.43 9.48
CA ALA A 395 -11.62 6.60 10.87
C ALA A 395 -11.24 8.06 11.07
N GLU A 396 -12.23 8.90 11.40
CA GLU A 396 -12.02 10.32 11.68
C GLU A 396 -12.29 10.63 13.14
N VAL A 397 -11.34 11.30 13.79
CA VAL A 397 -11.61 11.95 15.07
C VAL A 397 -12.36 13.25 14.78
N ILE A 398 -13.60 13.34 15.25
CA ILE A 398 -14.46 14.51 15.05
C ILE A 398 -14.60 15.36 16.32
N GLU A 399 -14.99 16.61 16.15
CA GLU A 399 -15.04 17.59 17.22
C GLU A 399 -16.16 17.39 18.25
N THR A 400 -17.18 16.61 17.89
CA THR A 400 -18.35 16.33 18.74
C THR A 400 -18.01 15.43 19.93
N ASN A 401 -16.91 14.67 19.87
CA ASN A 401 -16.36 13.95 21.02
C ASN A 401 -15.22 14.76 21.67
N PRO A 402 -15.47 15.53 22.75
CA PRO A 402 -14.48 16.40 23.37
C PRO A 402 -13.21 15.66 23.86
N ASN A 403 -13.31 14.36 24.17
CA ASN A 403 -12.17 13.57 24.62
C ASN A 403 -11.22 13.20 23.47
N ARG A 404 -11.69 13.26 22.21
CA ARG A 404 -10.91 12.92 21.01
C ARG A 404 -10.27 11.52 21.07
N ASP A 405 -10.90 10.60 21.78
CA ASP A 405 -10.41 9.26 22.12
C ASP A 405 -11.08 8.15 21.30
N ARG A 406 -11.96 8.51 20.37
CA ARG A 406 -12.66 7.59 19.46
C ARG A 406 -12.65 8.12 18.03
N VAL A 407 -12.85 7.22 17.08
CA VAL A 407 -13.01 7.53 15.66
C VAL A 407 -14.42 7.26 15.17
N SER A 408 -14.87 8.05 14.22
CA SER A 408 -16.15 8.01 13.54
C SER A 408 -16.00 7.57 12.07
N THR A 409 -17.11 7.13 11.49
CA THR A 409 -17.24 6.82 10.06
C THR A 409 -18.52 7.43 9.48
N HIS A 410 -18.42 8.04 8.30
CA HIS A 410 -19.55 8.57 7.55
C HIS A 410 -19.34 8.37 6.06
N TYR A 411 -20.42 8.13 5.31
CA TYR A 411 -20.36 8.01 3.87
C TYR A 411 -21.27 9.03 3.19
N TYR A 412 -20.67 10.03 2.55
CA TYR A 412 -21.36 11.09 1.84
C TYR A 412 -21.32 10.83 0.34
N PHE A 413 -22.47 10.88 -0.34
CA PHE A 413 -22.54 10.71 -1.79
C PHE A 413 -23.75 11.43 -2.41
N TYR A 414 -23.67 11.67 -3.72
CA TYR A 414 -24.68 12.34 -4.53
C TYR A 414 -25.22 13.65 -3.91
N ASP A 415 -26.53 13.74 -3.71
CA ASP A 415 -27.21 14.91 -3.16
C ASP A 415 -27.33 14.88 -1.62
N GLY A 416 -26.81 13.85 -0.96
CA GLY A 416 -26.92 13.69 0.49
C GLY A 416 -28.31 13.31 0.99
N SER A 417 -29.21 12.84 0.10
CA SER A 417 -30.57 12.42 0.47
C SER A 417 -30.59 11.15 1.34
N ILE A 418 -29.56 10.32 1.27
CA ILE A 418 -29.41 9.16 2.14
C ILE A 418 -28.75 9.61 3.45
N PRO A 419 -29.44 9.51 4.60
CA PRO A 419 -28.88 9.91 5.88
C PRO A 419 -27.77 8.95 6.32
N GLN A 420 -26.90 9.43 7.22
CA GLN A 420 -25.92 8.57 7.85
C GLN A 420 -26.62 7.50 8.71
N PRO A 421 -26.24 6.21 8.60
CA PRO A 421 -26.77 5.19 9.49
C PRO A 421 -26.32 5.44 10.94
N PRO A 422 -27.15 5.11 11.95
CA PRO A 422 -26.81 5.32 13.35
C PRO A 422 -25.60 4.47 13.76
N GLY A 423 -24.83 4.96 14.73
CA GLY A 423 -23.69 4.24 15.31
C GLY A 423 -22.36 4.41 14.56
N GLY A 424 -22.32 5.19 13.48
CA GLY A 424 -21.07 5.55 12.81
C GLY A 424 -20.20 6.48 13.66
N ASP A 425 -20.83 7.35 14.45
CA ASP A 425 -20.14 8.22 15.38
C ASP A 425 -19.48 7.45 16.53
N ASN A 426 -18.19 7.70 16.74
CA ASN A 426 -17.40 7.09 17.80
C ASN A 426 -17.45 5.54 17.77
N PHE A 427 -17.53 4.90 16.59
CA PHE A 427 -17.71 3.45 16.47
C PHE A 427 -16.53 2.63 17.01
N ALA A 428 -15.30 3.18 16.98
CA ALA A 428 -14.08 2.49 17.43
C ALA A 428 -13.24 3.36 18.38
N PRO A 429 -12.43 2.77 19.28
CA PRO A 429 -11.41 3.50 20.01
C PRO A 429 -10.37 4.11 19.07
N ARG A 430 -9.88 5.31 19.37
CA ARG A 430 -8.74 5.89 18.68
C ARG A 430 -7.46 5.14 19.10
N PRO A 431 -6.59 4.74 18.16
CA PRO A 431 -5.32 4.09 18.48
C PRO A 431 -4.30 5.11 19.01
N LEU A 432 -4.44 5.53 20.28
CA LEU A 432 -3.60 6.57 20.89
C LEU A 432 -2.15 6.09 21.11
N ASP A 433 -1.96 4.99 21.84
CA ASP A 433 -0.64 4.59 22.34
C ASP A 433 0.00 3.44 21.57
N LYS A 434 -0.81 2.69 20.80
CA LYS A 434 -0.37 1.51 20.05
C LYS A 434 -1.02 1.49 18.67
N PRO A 435 -0.32 0.99 17.64
CA PRO A 435 -0.90 0.86 16.32
C PRO A 435 -2.08 -0.13 16.33
N THR A 436 -3.08 0.17 15.52
CA THR A 436 -4.19 -0.74 15.19
C THR A 436 -4.28 -0.95 13.68
N ILE A 437 -5.11 -1.88 13.26
CA ILE A 437 -5.34 -2.20 11.85
C ILE A 437 -6.79 -1.89 11.51
N PHE A 438 -6.99 -0.99 10.55
CA PHE A 438 -8.29 -0.78 9.93
C PHE A 438 -8.36 -1.51 8.60
N VAL A 439 -9.48 -2.20 8.36
CA VAL A 439 -9.80 -2.83 7.08
C VAL A 439 -11.05 -2.17 6.52
N THR A 440 -10.96 -1.62 5.31
CA THR A 440 -12.10 -1.08 4.57
C THR A 440 -12.40 -2.01 3.39
N ILE A 441 -13.58 -2.61 3.37
CA ILE A 441 -14.05 -3.52 2.32
C ILE A 441 -15.14 -2.81 1.54
N ILE A 442 -14.99 -2.75 0.22
CA ILE A 442 -16.02 -2.31 -0.71
C ILE A 442 -16.36 -3.50 -1.59
N SER A 443 -17.62 -3.91 -1.63
CA SER A 443 -18.06 -5.03 -2.44
C SER A 443 -19.48 -4.82 -2.95
N SER A 444 -19.67 -4.99 -4.26
CA SER A 444 -21.01 -5.02 -4.87
C SER A 444 -21.83 -6.28 -4.56
N ALA A 445 -21.24 -7.27 -3.87
CA ALA A 445 -21.94 -8.46 -3.43
C ALA A 445 -23.13 -8.09 -2.51
N ASN A 446 -24.16 -8.95 -2.50
CA ASN A 446 -25.32 -8.82 -1.61
C ASN A 446 -25.98 -7.44 -1.63
N ASN A 447 -26.16 -6.87 -2.82
CA ASN A 447 -26.74 -5.53 -3.02
C ASN A 447 -25.91 -4.38 -2.44
N GLY A 448 -24.60 -4.57 -2.30
CA GLY A 448 -23.67 -3.52 -1.89
C GLY A 448 -23.36 -3.53 -0.40
N VAL A 449 -22.07 -3.60 -0.08
CA VAL A 449 -21.53 -3.47 1.26
C VAL A 449 -20.29 -2.58 1.26
N VAL A 450 -20.25 -1.66 2.22
CA VAL A 450 -19.03 -0.98 2.64
C VAL A 450 -18.80 -1.32 4.12
N LYS A 451 -17.73 -2.05 4.43
CA LYS A 451 -17.43 -2.53 5.79
C LYS A 451 -16.15 -1.90 6.29
N ILE A 452 -16.14 -1.47 7.55
CA ILE A 452 -14.94 -0.99 8.24
C ILE A 452 -14.75 -1.85 9.49
N LEU A 453 -13.57 -2.46 9.61
CA LEU A 453 -13.21 -3.32 10.73
C LEU A 453 -11.98 -2.77 11.45
N GLU A 454 -11.94 -2.90 12.77
CA GLU A 454 -10.70 -2.87 13.53
C GLU A 454 -10.25 -4.31 13.80
N LEU A 455 -9.07 -4.68 13.30
CA LEU A 455 -8.49 -6.00 13.53
C LEU A 455 -7.46 -5.98 14.68
N GLN A 456 -7.28 -7.14 15.32
CA GLN A 456 -6.20 -7.35 16.27
C GLN A 456 -4.87 -7.52 15.55
N ASN A 457 -4.83 -8.38 14.52
CA ASN A 457 -3.63 -8.69 13.75
C ASN A 457 -3.95 -8.84 12.25
N PHE A 458 -2.96 -8.57 11.41
CA PHE A 458 -3.01 -8.82 9.97
C PHE A 458 -1.59 -9.03 9.43
N ASP A 459 -1.42 -10.04 8.59
CA ASP A 459 -0.16 -10.29 7.90
C ASP A 459 -0.14 -9.53 6.56
N PHE A 460 0.63 -8.45 6.51
CA PHE A 460 0.76 -7.60 5.32
C PHE A 460 1.52 -8.28 4.16
N THR A 461 2.17 -9.42 4.40
CA THR A 461 2.80 -10.23 3.34
C THR A 461 1.79 -11.09 2.58
N THR A 462 0.54 -11.17 3.06
CA THR A 462 -0.55 -11.92 2.43
C THR A 462 -0.81 -11.41 1.01
N GLN A 463 -0.49 -12.21 -0.01
CA GLN A 463 -0.70 -11.81 -1.41
C GLN A 463 -2.14 -12.03 -1.90
N THR A 464 -2.87 -12.93 -1.24
CA THR A 464 -4.25 -13.29 -1.60
C THR A 464 -5.11 -13.51 -0.38
N LEU A 465 -6.30 -12.92 -0.35
CA LEU A 465 -7.35 -13.26 0.61
C LEU A 465 -8.39 -14.12 -0.10
N ASN A 466 -8.74 -15.25 0.50
CA ASN A 466 -9.81 -16.09 -0.02
C ASN A 466 -11.19 -15.47 0.28
N ASN A 467 -12.20 -15.87 -0.49
CA ASN A 467 -13.55 -15.35 -0.32
C ASN A 467 -14.19 -15.72 1.03
N ASP A 468 -13.79 -16.82 1.66
CA ASP A 468 -14.38 -17.24 2.93
C ASP A 468 -13.96 -16.30 4.07
N VAL A 469 -12.69 -15.88 4.11
CA VAL A 469 -12.18 -14.86 5.04
C VAL A 469 -12.91 -13.55 4.83
N VAL A 470 -12.99 -13.07 3.57
CA VAL A 470 -13.65 -11.80 3.27
C VAL A 470 -15.16 -11.85 3.55
N THR A 471 -15.82 -12.98 3.28
CA THR A 471 -17.22 -13.21 3.63
C THR A 471 -17.42 -13.19 5.15
N GLY A 472 -16.52 -13.82 5.90
CA GLY A 472 -16.51 -13.76 7.36
C GLY A 472 -16.42 -12.32 7.87
N TRP A 473 -15.52 -11.53 7.30
CA TRP A 473 -15.37 -10.10 7.60
C TRP A 473 -16.59 -9.25 7.26
N ILE A 474 -17.26 -9.53 6.14
CA ILE A 474 -18.48 -8.83 5.73
C ILE A 474 -19.65 -9.13 6.69
N ASN A 475 -19.70 -10.36 7.21
CA ASN A 475 -20.80 -10.87 8.04
C ASN A 475 -20.63 -10.63 9.55
N ALA A 476 -19.43 -10.28 10.01
CA ALA A 476 -19.14 -9.91 11.39
C ALA A 476 -19.68 -8.52 11.71
#